data_AF-A0A8H7L9Z1-F1
#
_entry.id   AF-A0A8H7L9Z1-F1
#
_cell.length_a   1.000
_cell.length_b   1.000
_cell.length_c   1.000
_cell.angle_alpha   90.00
_cell.angle_beta   90.00
_cell.angle_gamma   90.00
#
_symmetry.space_group_name_H-M   'P 1'
#
loop_
_entity.id
_entity.type
_entity.pdbx_description
1 polymer ?
#
loop_
_entity_poly.entity_id
_entity_poly.type
_entity_poly.pdbx_seq_one_letter_code
_entity_poly.pdbx_strand_id
1 'polypeptide(L)'
;MKWLKDYTIGTGFSFNEFNEDTEVLASRLDEIEKQAMLSAPTDDLLAQVKYVRQMYQTMVDSLKVFDKYDSKKSEIYHSLTSIHMLNVGLLRLRNTHGEPDLAMSNYEGLVTTFHNCLKNTERDFRMHVREKAPWALRAIYEQQVMKAEDTLAELSAVTPIPGRP
;
A
#
# COMPACT_ATOMS: atom_id res chain seq x y z
N MET A 1 -0.03 14.35 -15.79
CA MET A 1 -0.92 13.41 -15.07
C MET A 1 -0.05 12.33 -14.47
N LYS A 2 -0.25 12.03 -13.18
CA LYS A 2 0.57 11.11 -12.40
C LYS A 2 0.15 9.66 -12.61
N TRP A 3 1.08 8.71 -12.48
CA TRP A 3 0.80 7.28 -12.40
C TRP A 3 0.46 6.88 -10.95
N LEU A 4 -0.17 5.73 -10.73
CA LEU A 4 -0.56 5.28 -9.37
C LEU A 4 0.62 5.27 -8.37
N LYS A 5 1.81 4.87 -8.83
CA LYS A 5 3.02 4.87 -7.99
C LYS A 5 3.50 6.27 -7.61
N ASP A 6 3.21 7.29 -8.42
CA ASP A 6 3.67 8.67 -8.18
C ASP A 6 2.95 9.32 -7.00
N TYR A 7 1.82 8.76 -6.55
CA TYR A 7 1.15 9.17 -5.31
C TYR A 7 1.82 8.59 -4.06
N THR A 8 2.77 7.67 -4.21
CA THR A 8 3.57 7.15 -3.09
C THR A 8 4.91 7.89 -3.03
N ILE A 9 5.19 8.57 -1.91
CA ILE A 9 6.41 9.35 -1.71
C ILE A 9 7.13 8.81 -0.48
N GLY A 10 8.30 8.19 -0.68
CA GLY A 10 8.98 7.47 0.40
C GLY A 10 8.09 6.33 0.93
N THR A 11 7.82 6.37 2.23
CA THR A 11 6.87 5.45 2.91
C THR A 11 5.47 6.04 3.03
N GLY A 12 5.24 7.23 2.49
CA GLY A 12 3.97 7.97 2.58
C GLY A 12 3.12 7.85 1.31
N PHE A 13 1.90 8.36 1.43
CA PHE A 13 0.88 8.40 0.39
C PHE A 13 0.26 9.79 0.32
N SER A 14 0.26 10.40 -0.86
CA SER A 14 -0.28 11.74 -1.12
C SER A 14 -1.81 11.67 -1.25
N PHE A 15 -2.48 11.60 -0.09
CA PHE A 15 -3.92 11.42 0.01
C PHE A 15 -4.71 12.49 -0.77
N ASN A 16 -4.42 13.78 -0.53
CA ASN A 16 -5.19 14.88 -1.13
C ASN A 16 -5.10 14.86 -2.66
N GLU A 17 -3.89 14.73 -3.19
CA GLU A 17 -3.68 14.68 -4.65
C GLU A 17 -4.34 13.44 -5.26
N PHE A 18 -4.25 12.27 -4.61
CA PHE A 18 -4.90 11.08 -5.13
C PHE A 18 -6.43 11.21 -5.10
N ASN A 19 -7.00 11.80 -4.04
CA ASN A 19 -8.43 12.02 -3.92
C ASN A 19 -8.97 12.91 -5.06
N GLU A 20 -8.25 13.99 -5.40
CA GLU A 20 -8.60 14.87 -6.52
C GLU A 20 -8.60 14.16 -7.87
N ASP A 21 -7.69 13.19 -8.07
CA ASP A 21 -7.54 12.46 -9.33
C ASP A 21 -8.32 11.13 -9.38
N THR A 22 -8.98 10.71 -8.29
CA THR A 22 -9.54 9.35 -8.14
C THR A 22 -10.53 8.99 -9.24
N GLU A 23 -11.50 9.86 -9.55
CA GLU A 23 -12.51 9.59 -10.59
C GLU A 23 -11.90 9.50 -12.00
N VAL A 24 -10.91 10.35 -12.28
CA VAL A 24 -10.21 10.36 -13.56
C VAL A 24 -9.36 9.08 -13.71
N LEU A 25 -8.69 8.65 -12.64
CA LEU A 25 -7.92 7.41 -12.61
C LEU A 25 -8.82 6.18 -12.77
N ALA A 26 -9.99 6.15 -12.14
CA ALA A 26 -10.98 5.09 -12.31
C ALA A 26 -11.38 4.93 -13.78
N SER A 27 -11.76 6.06 -14.40
CA SER A 27 -12.22 6.09 -15.80
C SER A 27 -11.14 5.62 -16.77
N ARG A 28 -9.88 6.01 -16.53
CA ARG A 28 -8.74 5.54 -17.34
C ARG A 28 -8.46 4.06 -17.17
N LEU A 29 -8.58 3.55 -15.95
CA LEU A 29 -8.36 2.15 -15.69
C LEU A 29 -9.43 1.28 -16.37
N ASP A 30 -10.68 1.74 -16.37
CA ASP A 30 -11.77 1.10 -17.13
C ASP A 30 -11.50 1.10 -18.64
N GLU A 31 -10.93 2.21 -19.17
CA GLU A 31 -10.52 2.28 -20.57
C GLU A 31 -9.38 1.30 -20.89
N ILE A 32 -8.34 1.24 -20.05
CA ILE A 32 -7.22 0.30 -20.20
C ILE A 32 -7.72 -1.14 -20.19
N GLU A 33 -8.60 -1.48 -19.25
CA GLU A 33 -9.21 -2.81 -19.18
C GLU A 33 -9.99 -3.16 -20.44
N LYS A 34 -10.81 -2.23 -20.91
CA LYS A 34 -11.59 -2.41 -22.13
C LYS A 34 -10.67 -2.62 -23.33
N GLN A 35 -9.63 -1.81 -23.47
CA GLN A 35 -8.66 -1.93 -24.56
C GLN A 35 -7.92 -3.27 -24.51
N ALA A 36 -7.45 -3.68 -23.32
CA ALA A 36 -6.77 -4.96 -23.12
C ALA A 36 -7.66 -6.15 -23.54
N MET A 37 -8.95 -6.12 -23.20
CA MET A 37 -9.90 -7.17 -23.58
C MET A 37 -10.20 -7.21 -25.07
N LEU A 38 -10.11 -6.09 -25.78
CA LEU A 38 -10.36 -6.01 -27.22
C LEU A 38 -9.17 -6.49 -28.07
N SER A 39 -7.95 -6.52 -27.52
CA SER A 39 -6.72 -6.81 -28.26
C SER A 39 -6.31 -8.29 -28.30
N ALA A 40 -7.24 -9.23 -28.07
CA ALA A 40 -6.94 -10.66 -27.86
C ALA A 40 -5.90 -10.85 -26.72
N PRO A 41 -6.33 -10.70 -25.46
CA PRO A 41 -5.43 -10.53 -24.33
C PRO A 41 -4.53 -11.75 -24.12
N THR A 42 -3.25 -11.49 -23.82
CA THR A 42 -2.32 -12.48 -23.29
C THR A 42 -2.47 -12.59 -21.78
N ASP A 43 -2.11 -13.74 -21.21
CA ASP A 43 -2.13 -13.94 -19.74
C ASP A 43 -1.28 -12.90 -19.01
N ASP A 44 -0.15 -12.51 -19.61
CA ASP A 44 0.74 -11.46 -19.10
C ASP A 44 0.03 -10.10 -19.01
N LEU A 45 -0.65 -9.68 -20.08
CA LEU A 45 -1.40 -8.43 -20.09
C LEU A 45 -2.53 -8.44 -19.05
N LEU A 46 -3.25 -9.56 -18.93
CA LEU A 46 -4.32 -9.72 -17.94
C LEU A 46 -3.77 -9.64 -16.51
N ALA A 47 -2.60 -10.22 -16.24
CA ALA A 47 -1.95 -10.13 -14.94
C ALA A 47 -1.57 -8.69 -14.58
N GLN A 48 -0.98 -7.95 -15.53
CA GLN A 48 -0.64 -6.54 -15.32
C GLN A 48 -1.88 -5.69 -15.04
N VAL A 49 -2.93 -5.83 -15.85
CA VAL A 49 -4.20 -5.12 -15.68
C VAL A 49 -4.84 -5.43 -14.32
N LYS A 50 -4.90 -6.71 -13.96
CA LYS A 50 -5.42 -7.16 -12.66
C LYS A 50 -4.63 -6.53 -11.51
N TYR A 51 -3.30 -6.50 -11.62
CA TYR A 51 -2.46 -5.91 -10.58
C TYR A 51 -2.69 -4.40 -10.44
N VAL A 52 -2.74 -3.66 -11.55
CA VAL A 52 -3.02 -2.21 -11.53
C VAL A 52 -4.39 -1.94 -10.89
N ARG A 53 -5.41 -2.75 -11.18
CA ARG A 53 -6.73 -2.65 -10.53
C ARG A 53 -6.69 -2.93 -9.03
N GLN A 54 -5.94 -3.94 -8.60
CA GLN A 54 -5.74 -4.22 -7.17
C GLN A 54 -5.00 -3.08 -6.46
N MET A 55 -4.00 -2.49 -7.11
CA MET A 55 -3.27 -1.34 -6.58
C MET A 55 -4.20 -0.14 -6.40
N TYR A 56 -4.94 0.23 -7.44
CA TYR A 56 -5.93 1.31 -7.39
C TYR A 56 -6.96 1.08 -6.29
N GLN A 57 -7.54 -0.13 -6.23
CA GLN A 57 -8.54 -0.46 -5.21
C GLN A 57 -7.98 -0.34 -3.79
N THR A 58 -6.73 -0.77 -3.55
CA THR A 58 -6.08 -0.63 -2.24
C THR A 58 -5.89 0.84 -1.84
N MET A 59 -5.57 1.70 -2.80
CA MET A 59 -5.46 3.15 -2.57
C MET A 59 -6.83 3.78 -2.25
N VAL A 60 -7.87 3.44 -3.01
CA VAL A 60 -9.25 3.89 -2.78
C VAL A 60 -9.80 3.41 -1.43
N ASP A 61 -9.56 2.16 -1.06
CA ASP A 61 -10.03 1.65 0.23
C ASP A 61 -9.30 2.34 1.39
N SER A 62 -8.04 2.70 1.19
CA SER A 62 -7.34 3.55 2.14
C SER A 62 -7.98 4.94 2.21
N LEU A 63 -8.39 5.55 1.08
CA LEU A 63 -9.08 6.84 1.09
C LEU A 63 -10.32 6.82 1.98
N LYS A 64 -11.16 5.77 1.88
CA LYS A 64 -12.38 5.65 2.69
C LYS A 64 -12.08 5.61 4.19
N VAL A 65 -10.98 4.99 4.58
CA VAL A 65 -10.54 4.95 5.98
C VAL A 65 -10.14 6.34 6.43
N PHE A 66 -9.39 7.07 5.60
CA PHE A 66 -9.07 8.47 5.86
C PHE A 66 -10.33 9.33 5.97
N ASP A 67 -11.23 9.35 4.99
CA ASP A 67 -12.45 10.17 5.03
C ASP A 67 -13.30 9.90 6.27
N LYS A 68 -13.42 8.62 6.65
CA LYS A 68 -14.20 8.21 7.82
C LYS A 68 -13.55 8.62 9.14
N TYR A 69 -12.22 8.70 9.18
CA TYR A 69 -11.45 8.82 10.40
C TYR A 69 -10.49 10.02 10.41
N ASP A 70 -10.59 10.99 9.49
CA ASP A 70 -9.74 12.21 9.41
C ASP A 70 -10.04 13.24 10.52
N SER A 71 -10.30 12.75 11.73
CA SER A 71 -10.21 13.56 12.93
C SER A 71 -8.73 13.59 13.33
N LYS A 72 -8.03 14.66 12.92
CA LYS A 72 -6.63 15.00 13.31
C LYS A 72 -6.37 14.99 14.83
N LYS A 73 -7.40 14.80 15.65
CA LYS A 73 -7.35 14.82 17.12
C LYS A 73 -7.32 13.43 17.76
N SER A 74 -7.51 12.36 16.99
CA SER A 74 -7.67 11.01 17.54
C SER A 74 -6.45 10.13 17.26
N GLU A 75 -5.72 9.75 18.32
CA GLU A 75 -4.51 8.92 18.23
C GLU A 75 -4.76 7.58 17.52
N ILE A 76 -5.96 7.01 17.70
CA ILE A 76 -6.35 5.76 17.03
C ILE A 76 -6.51 5.92 15.53
N TYR A 77 -7.08 7.04 15.10
CA TYR A 77 -7.25 7.31 13.68
C TYR A 77 -5.92 7.59 13.02
N HIS A 78 -5.04 8.34 13.69
CA HIS A 78 -3.67 8.51 13.23
C HIS A 78 -2.96 7.16 13.05
N SER A 79 -3.10 6.23 14.00
CA SER A 79 -2.50 4.89 13.90
C SER A 79 -3.07 4.08 12.73
N LEU A 80 -4.39 4.08 12.54
CA LEU A 80 -5.06 3.42 11.41
C LEU A 80 -4.61 4.02 10.07
N THR A 81 -4.61 5.33 9.96
CA THR A 81 -4.08 6.07 8.81
C THR A 81 -2.64 5.65 8.50
N SER A 82 -1.75 5.63 9.49
CA SER A 82 -0.34 5.28 9.29
C SER A 82 -0.15 3.86 8.76
N ILE A 83 -0.87 2.87 9.29
CA ILE A 83 -0.75 1.48 8.80
C ILE A 83 -1.35 1.31 7.39
N HIS A 84 -2.39 2.06 7.04
CA HIS A 84 -2.92 2.09 5.68
C HIS A 84 -1.95 2.74 4.69
N MET A 85 -1.35 3.87 5.04
CA MET A 85 -0.30 4.51 4.23
C MET A 85 0.88 3.58 4.01
N LEU A 86 1.29 2.85 5.06
CA LEU A 86 2.36 1.87 4.97
C LEU A 86 2.01 0.78 3.95
N ASN A 87 0.82 0.18 4.05
CA ASN A 87 0.36 -0.84 3.10
C ASN A 87 0.29 -0.33 1.65
N VAL A 88 -0.18 0.90 1.43
CA VAL A 88 -0.15 1.53 0.10
C VAL A 88 1.29 1.76 -0.37
N GLY A 89 2.16 2.23 0.51
CA GLY A 89 3.57 2.44 0.23
C GLY A 89 4.29 1.16 -0.19
N LEU A 90 3.95 0.00 0.39
CA LEU A 90 4.53 -1.29 0.02
C LEU A 90 4.26 -1.68 -1.45
N LEU A 91 3.13 -1.25 -2.03
CA LEU A 91 2.79 -1.52 -3.44
C LEU A 91 3.81 -0.91 -4.41
N ARG A 92 4.53 0.13 -3.99
CA ARG A 92 5.57 0.76 -4.82
C ARG A 92 6.73 -0.19 -5.10
N LEU A 93 7.00 -1.13 -4.19
CA LEU A 93 8.09 -2.10 -4.27
C LEU A 93 7.78 -3.27 -5.20
N ARG A 94 6.67 -3.22 -5.93
CA ARG A 94 6.28 -4.25 -6.88
C ARG A 94 6.37 -3.71 -8.30
N ASN A 95 6.73 -4.55 -9.27
CA ASN A 95 6.81 -4.22 -10.69
C ASN A 95 5.40 -4.13 -11.31
N THR A 96 5.31 -4.05 -12.64
CA THR A 96 4.03 -3.98 -13.38
C THR A 96 3.17 -5.23 -13.24
N HIS A 97 3.76 -6.36 -12.86
CA HIS A 97 3.11 -7.65 -12.70
C HIS A 97 2.71 -7.94 -11.26
N GLY A 98 3.05 -7.03 -10.34
CA GLY A 98 2.79 -7.21 -8.91
C GLY A 98 3.84 -8.04 -8.20
N GLU A 99 4.96 -8.36 -8.84
CA GLU A 99 6.08 -9.09 -8.23
C GLU A 99 7.10 -8.11 -7.62
N PRO A 100 7.95 -8.52 -6.67
CA PRO A 100 9.05 -7.69 -6.17
C PRO A 100 9.88 -7.02 -7.29
N ASP A 101 10.02 -5.70 -7.25
CA ASP A 101 10.77 -4.92 -8.24
C ASP A 101 12.27 -4.84 -7.91
N LEU A 102 13.00 -5.92 -8.17
CA LEU A 102 14.45 -5.98 -7.89
C LEU A 102 15.30 -5.04 -8.75
N ALA A 103 14.74 -4.52 -9.84
CA ALA A 103 15.40 -3.50 -10.67
C ALA A 103 15.34 -2.10 -10.03
N MET A 104 14.50 -1.91 -9.01
CA MET A 104 14.41 -0.65 -8.27
C MET A 104 15.71 -0.34 -7.53
N SER A 105 16.26 0.86 -7.76
CA SER A 105 17.40 1.36 -7.00
C SER A 105 17.10 1.39 -5.50
N ASN A 106 18.02 0.87 -4.68
CA ASN A 106 17.88 0.82 -3.22
C ASN A 106 16.66 0.00 -2.72
N TYR A 107 16.26 -1.05 -3.44
CA TYR A 107 15.17 -1.93 -3.06
C TYR A 107 15.29 -2.46 -1.61
N GLU A 108 16.42 -3.07 -1.27
CA GLU A 108 16.67 -3.65 0.07
C GLU A 108 16.61 -2.61 1.19
N GLY A 109 17.17 -1.42 0.95
CA GLY A 109 17.12 -0.32 1.90
C GLY A 109 15.68 0.17 2.13
N LEU A 110 14.85 0.18 1.08
CA LEU A 110 13.43 0.50 1.20
C LEU A 110 12.67 -0.58 1.96
N VAL A 111 12.86 -1.87 1.65
CA VAL A 111 12.25 -2.99 2.41
C VAL A 111 12.60 -2.89 3.90
N THR A 112 13.86 -2.64 4.22
CA THR A 112 14.33 -2.42 5.60
C THR A 112 13.66 -1.20 6.25
N THR A 113 13.50 -0.12 5.49
CA THR A 113 12.81 1.09 5.95
C THR A 113 11.34 0.80 6.30
N PHE A 114 10.63 0.06 5.44
CA PHE A 114 9.24 -0.33 5.69
C PHE A 114 9.10 -1.26 6.91
N HIS A 115 10.01 -2.22 7.10
CA HIS A 115 10.07 -3.02 8.34
C HIS A 115 10.19 -2.14 9.59
N ASN A 116 11.07 -1.15 9.56
CA ASN A 116 11.25 -0.23 10.67
C ASN A 116 10.01 0.64 10.90
N CYS A 117 9.38 1.13 9.83
CA CYS A 117 8.11 1.86 9.91
C CYS A 117 6.99 1.01 10.52
N LEU A 118 6.88 -0.26 10.14
CA LEU A 118 5.87 -1.17 10.70
C LEU A 118 6.08 -1.36 12.20
N LYS A 119 7.31 -1.73 12.61
CA LYS A 119 7.67 -1.90 14.01
C LYS A 119 7.39 -0.65 14.85
N ASN A 120 7.72 0.53 14.32
CA ASN A 120 7.44 1.79 14.99
C ASN A 120 5.94 2.03 15.13
N THR A 121 5.17 1.83 14.05
CA THR A 121 3.71 2.03 14.05
C THR A 121 3.02 1.09 15.04
N GLU A 122 3.43 -0.19 15.08
CA GLU A 122 2.91 -1.17 16.03
C GLU A 122 3.25 -0.83 17.49
N ARG A 123 4.49 -0.40 17.74
CA ARG A 123 4.94 0.03 19.05
C ARG A 123 4.10 1.21 19.53
N ASP A 124 3.90 2.21 18.68
CA ASP A 124 3.17 3.42 19.03
C ASP A 124 1.68 3.11 19.29
N PHE A 125 1.06 2.24 18.47
CA PHE A 125 -0.30 1.77 18.72
C PHE A 125 -0.41 1.04 20.07
N ARG A 126 0.53 0.15 20.38
CA ARG A 126 0.54 -0.62 21.64
C ARG A 126 0.70 0.27 22.86
N MET A 127 1.57 1.27 22.80
CA MET A 127 1.88 2.14 23.95
C MET A 127 0.81 3.19 24.21
N HIS A 128 0.19 3.74 23.15
CA HIS A 128 -0.64 4.94 23.30
C HIS A 128 -2.13 4.73 23.03
N VAL A 129 -2.47 3.71 22.22
CA VAL A 129 -3.80 3.60 21.59
C VAL A 129 -4.56 2.35 22.01
N ARG A 130 -3.89 1.20 22.11
CA ARG A 130 -4.52 -0.13 22.18
C ARG A 130 -5.60 -0.24 23.26
N GLU A 131 -5.32 0.22 24.47
CA GLU A 131 -6.25 0.11 25.61
C GLU A 131 -7.47 1.03 25.50
N LYS A 132 -7.33 2.17 24.81
CA LYS A 132 -8.41 3.15 24.61
C LYS A 132 -9.27 2.83 23.38
N ALA A 133 -8.75 1.99 22.49
CA ALA A 133 -9.36 1.70 21.21
C ALA A 133 -10.62 0.82 21.35
N PRO A 134 -11.73 1.18 20.68
CA PRO A 134 -12.84 0.25 20.48
C PRO A 134 -12.33 -1.05 19.84
N TRP A 135 -12.85 -2.20 20.29
CA TRP A 135 -12.41 -3.51 19.80
C TRP A 135 -12.44 -3.62 18.27
N ALA A 136 -13.48 -3.11 17.62
CA ALA A 136 -13.60 -3.15 16.17
C ALA A 136 -12.46 -2.42 15.45
N LEU A 137 -12.01 -1.27 15.98
CA LEU A 137 -10.90 -0.52 15.39
C LEU A 137 -9.54 -1.19 15.67
N ARG A 138 -9.40 -1.89 16.80
CA ARG A 138 -8.23 -2.75 17.05
C ARG A 138 -8.15 -3.88 16.04
N ALA A 139 -9.27 -4.58 15.81
CA ALA A 139 -9.32 -5.69 14.87
C ALA A 139 -8.97 -5.24 13.44
N ILE A 140 -9.46 -4.08 13.00
CA ILE A 140 -9.09 -3.51 11.70
C ILE A 140 -7.59 -3.19 11.65
N TYR A 141 -7.05 -2.55 12.70
CA TYR A 141 -5.63 -2.23 12.77
C TYR A 141 -4.76 -3.49 12.71
N GLU A 142 -5.06 -4.50 13.54
CA GLU A 142 -4.35 -5.79 13.58
C GLU A 142 -4.42 -6.51 12.22
N GLN A 143 -5.56 -6.44 11.51
CA GLN A 143 -5.68 -6.97 10.15
C GLN A 143 -4.73 -6.27 9.16
N GLN A 144 -4.59 -4.93 9.24
CA GLN A 144 -3.68 -4.19 8.36
C GLN A 144 -2.21 -4.44 8.70
N VAL A 145 -1.89 -4.69 9.98
CA VAL A 145 -0.55 -5.13 10.40
C VAL A 145 -0.22 -6.47 9.78
N MET A 146 -1.08 -7.49 9.92
CA MET A 146 -0.85 -8.81 9.31
C MET A 146 -0.63 -8.71 7.80
N LYS A 147 -1.44 -7.90 7.09
CA LYS A 147 -1.26 -7.66 5.65
C LYS A 147 0.12 -7.07 5.32
N ALA A 148 0.58 -6.11 6.11
CA ALA A 148 1.88 -5.49 5.93
C ALA A 148 3.04 -6.47 6.24
N GLU A 149 2.91 -7.27 7.29
CA GLU A 149 3.87 -8.32 7.66
C GLU A 149 4.00 -9.36 6.55
N ASP A 150 2.87 -9.89 6.05
CA ASP A 150 2.85 -10.87 4.96
C ASP A 150 3.51 -10.31 3.69
N THR A 151 3.14 -9.07 3.34
CA THR A 151 3.73 -8.38 2.18
C THR A 151 5.22 -8.17 2.36
N LEU A 152 5.68 -7.75 3.55
CA LEU A 152 7.09 -7.56 3.84
C LEU A 152 7.87 -8.87 3.86
N ALA A 153 7.28 -9.96 4.36
CA ALA A 153 7.88 -11.28 4.34
C ALA A 153 8.10 -11.75 2.89
N GLU A 154 7.10 -11.59 2.03
CA GLU A 154 7.21 -11.88 0.59
C GLU A 154 8.31 -11.05 -0.08
N LEU A 155 8.32 -9.72 0.13
CA LEU A 155 9.32 -8.81 -0.46
C LEU A 155 10.74 -9.11 0.07
N SER A 156 10.87 -9.57 1.31
CA SER A 156 12.17 -9.92 1.92
C SER A 156 12.68 -11.29 1.48
N ALA A 157 11.81 -12.20 1.03
CA ALA A 157 12.20 -13.56 0.64
C ALA A 157 13.08 -13.58 -0.62
N VAL A 158 12.98 -12.54 -1.45
CA VAL A 158 13.73 -12.41 -2.71
C VAL A 158 14.99 -11.54 -2.58
N THR A 159 15.20 -10.88 -1.45
CA THR A 159 16.42 -10.10 -1.20
C THR A 159 17.53 -11.02 -0.70
N PRO A 160 18.67 -11.15 -1.41
CA PRO A 160 19.82 -11.87 -0.87
C PRO A 160 20.33 -11.10 0.35
N ILE A 161 20.20 -11.67 1.54
CA ILE A 161 20.76 -11.08 2.77
C ILE A 161 22.28 -10.97 2.57
N PRO A 162 22.87 -9.76 2.51
CA PRO A 162 24.32 -9.62 2.42
C PRO A 162 24.92 -10.19 3.72
N GLY A 163 25.61 -11.32 3.63
CA GLY A 163 26.33 -11.93 4.76
C GLY A 163 25.71 -13.16 5.42
N ARG A 164 24.75 -13.86 4.78
CA ARG A 164 24.45 -15.25 5.14
C ARG A 164 25.34 -16.18 4.29
N PRO A 165 26.31 -16.91 4.89
CA PRO A 165 27.12 -17.88 4.15
C PRO A 165 26.28 -19.05 3.62
#